data_AF-A0A7D5SK17-F1
#
_entry.id   AF-A0A7D5SK17-F1
#
_cell.length_a   1.000
_cell.length_b   1.000
_cell.length_c   1.000
_cell.angle_alpha   90.00
_cell.angle_beta   90.00
_cell.angle_gamma   90.00
#
_symmetry.space_group_name_H-M   'P 1'
#
loop_
_entity.id
_entity.type
_entity.pdbx_description
1 polymer ?
#
loop_
_entity_poly.entity_id
_entity_poly.type
_entity_poly.pdbx_seq_one_letter_code
_entity_poly.pdbx_strand_id
1 'polypeptide(L)'
;MAVLSIESNGTIELTAVYYNGQQVGGLKELFLNLSEDGTFDSVIVYTGTDGLEYLKNPFTDYLDNIVYREPAFTEEEAQQLHLLTIESDGDIENTLVYYDNEMLDGLVNLFVHIKSPSRGQSSITSLFKKEKPVEGAIFKATFTFRYPGDIIKTEEIF
;
A
#
# COMPACT_ATOMS: atom_id res chain seq x y z
N MET A 1 5.21 -17.54 2.32
CA MET A 1 5.24 -16.24 1.62
C MET A 1 3.93 -15.55 1.88
N ALA A 2 3.99 -14.35 2.43
CA ALA A 2 2.85 -13.46 2.53
C ALA A 2 2.69 -12.72 1.20
N VAL A 3 1.45 -12.36 0.88
CA VAL A 3 1.12 -11.57 -0.31
C VAL A 3 0.49 -10.26 0.15
N LEU A 4 1.09 -9.15 -0.25
CA LEU A 4 0.58 -7.81 0.00
C LEU A 4 0.28 -7.16 -1.35
N SER A 5 -0.95 -6.72 -1.55
CA SER A 5 -1.35 -6.04 -2.79
C SER A 5 -1.91 -4.66 -2.51
N ILE A 6 -1.73 -3.74 -3.44
CA ILE A 6 -2.25 -2.38 -3.43
C ILE A 6 -2.96 -2.17 -4.75
N GLU A 7 -4.26 -1.93 -4.68
CA GLU A 7 -5.09 -1.59 -5.83
C GLU A 7 -5.45 -0.11 -5.74
N SER A 8 -5.04 0.68 -6.73
CA SER A 8 -5.13 2.14 -6.66
C SER A 8 -5.07 2.82 -8.03
N ASN A 9 -5.50 4.07 -8.08
CA ASN A 9 -5.25 5.02 -9.19
C ASN A 9 -4.43 6.26 -8.73
N GLY A 10 -3.76 6.17 -7.58
CA GLY A 10 -2.95 7.26 -7.05
C GLY A 10 -3.65 8.14 -6.02
N THR A 11 -4.94 7.90 -5.76
CA THR A 11 -5.73 8.67 -4.78
C THR A 11 -6.06 7.84 -3.55
N ILE A 12 -6.10 8.48 -2.37
CA ILE A 12 -6.35 7.77 -1.09
C ILE A 12 -7.78 7.22 -1.03
N GLU A 13 -8.73 7.94 -1.62
CA GLU A 13 -10.13 7.55 -1.72
C GLU A 13 -10.31 6.27 -2.53
N LEU A 14 -9.55 6.13 -3.61
CA LEU A 14 -9.53 4.95 -4.48
C LEU A 14 -8.26 4.13 -4.27
N THR A 15 -8.02 3.73 -3.02
CA THR A 15 -6.92 2.84 -2.65
C THR A 15 -7.40 1.74 -1.71
N ALA A 16 -7.09 0.49 -2.06
CA ALA A 16 -7.29 -0.68 -1.24
C ALA A 16 -5.97 -1.42 -1.05
N VAL A 17 -5.68 -1.81 0.19
CA VAL A 17 -4.56 -2.70 0.52
C VAL A 17 -5.11 -4.06 0.90
N TYR A 18 -4.54 -5.11 0.34
CA TYR A 18 -4.93 -6.49 0.55
C TYR A 18 -3.79 -7.26 1.19
N TYR A 19 -4.14 -8.10 2.15
CA TYR A 19 -3.22 -9.06 2.75
C TYR A 19 -3.74 -10.47 2.50
N ASN A 20 -2.94 -11.29 1.81
CA ASN A 20 -3.29 -12.64 1.37
C ASN A 20 -4.67 -12.70 0.67
N GLY A 21 -4.93 -11.72 -0.21
CA GLY A 21 -6.17 -11.62 -1.00
C GLY A 21 -7.38 -11.03 -0.26
N GLN A 22 -7.26 -10.64 1.00
CA GLN A 22 -8.34 -10.02 1.77
C GLN A 22 -8.05 -8.55 2.04
N GLN A 23 -9.01 -7.65 1.78
CA GLN A 23 -8.80 -6.23 1.98
C GLN A 23 -8.66 -5.91 3.47
N VAL A 24 -7.59 -5.19 3.82
CA VAL A 24 -7.33 -4.72 5.18
C VAL A 24 -8.28 -3.57 5.51
N GLY A 25 -9.13 -3.79 6.51
CA GLY A 25 -9.95 -2.76 7.14
C GLY A 25 -9.12 -1.97 8.17
N GLY A 26 -9.48 -0.69 8.36
CA GLY A 26 -8.86 0.13 9.40
C GLY A 26 -7.38 0.48 9.15
N LEU A 27 -6.88 0.32 7.92
CA LEU A 27 -5.54 0.74 7.53
C LEU A 27 -5.31 2.22 7.88
N LYS A 28 -4.19 2.50 8.55
CA LYS A 28 -3.73 3.83 8.90
C LYS A 28 -2.53 4.23 8.08
N GLU A 29 -1.58 3.34 7.93
CA GLU A 29 -0.33 3.61 7.24
C GLU A 29 0.22 2.32 6.62
N LEU A 30 0.76 2.44 5.42
CA LEU A 30 1.58 1.43 4.78
C LEU A 30 2.86 2.12 4.33
N PHE A 31 3.99 1.56 4.73
CA PHE A 31 5.31 2.00 4.31
C PHE A 31 6.10 0.79 3.80
N LEU A 32 6.60 0.88 2.58
CA LEU A 32 7.48 -0.10 1.94
C LEU A 32 8.67 0.64 1.34
N ASN A 33 9.88 0.16 1.62
CA ASN A 33 11.10 0.57 0.97
C ASN A 33 11.96 -0.67 0.73
N LEU A 34 11.85 -1.24 -0.47
CA LEU A 34 12.53 -2.47 -0.87
C LEU A 34 13.56 -2.10 -1.92
N SER A 35 14.81 -2.52 -1.78
CA SER A 35 15.91 -2.10 -2.64
C SER A 35 16.86 -3.27 -2.94
N GLU A 36 17.40 -3.30 -4.15
CA GLU A 36 18.37 -4.32 -4.60
C GLU A 36 19.67 -4.34 -3.76
N ASP A 37 19.94 -3.29 -2.98
CA ASP A 37 21.10 -3.21 -2.08
C ASP A 37 20.92 -3.96 -0.75
N GLY A 38 19.78 -4.65 -0.57
CA GLY A 38 19.45 -5.40 0.63
C GLY A 38 18.51 -4.67 1.59
N THR A 39 18.11 -3.44 1.29
CA THR A 39 17.11 -2.74 2.12
C THR A 39 15.75 -3.40 2.00
N PHE A 40 15.15 -3.76 3.14
CA PHE A 40 13.81 -4.33 3.23
C PHE A 40 13.07 -3.74 4.43
N ASP A 41 12.61 -2.49 4.27
CA ASP A 41 11.78 -1.85 5.28
C ASP A 41 10.31 -2.03 4.91
N SER A 42 9.53 -2.67 5.77
CA SER A 42 8.09 -2.83 5.56
C SER A 42 7.32 -2.69 6.87
N VAL A 43 6.38 -1.75 6.88
CA VAL A 43 5.54 -1.45 8.04
C VAL A 43 4.10 -1.29 7.58
N ILE A 44 3.19 -1.98 8.26
CA ILE A 44 1.75 -1.78 8.17
C ILE A 44 1.22 -1.33 9.54
N VAL A 45 0.40 -0.29 9.53
CA VAL A 45 -0.30 0.22 10.70
C VAL A 45 -1.79 0.11 10.47
N TYR A 46 -2.51 -0.54 11.38
CA TYR A 46 -3.94 -0.75 11.28
C TYR A 46 -4.62 -0.72 12.65
N THR A 47 -5.92 -0.39 12.65
CA THR A 47 -6.77 -0.56 13.83
C THR A 47 -7.36 -1.97 13.86
N GLY A 48 -7.10 -2.72 14.93
CA GLY A 48 -7.59 -4.08 15.10
C GLY A 48 -9.07 -4.16 15.50
N THR A 49 -9.59 -5.38 15.56
CA THR A 49 -10.98 -5.68 15.97
C THR A 49 -11.30 -5.23 17.39
N ASP A 50 -10.29 -5.07 18.24
CA ASP A 50 -10.39 -4.57 19.61
C ASP A 50 -10.28 -3.03 19.71
N GLY A 51 -10.11 -2.35 18.58
CA GLY A 51 -9.96 -0.89 18.49
C GLY A 51 -8.56 -0.38 18.83
N LEU A 52 -7.59 -1.26 19.12
CA LEU A 52 -6.20 -0.87 19.35
C LEU A 52 -5.46 -0.68 18.02
N GLU A 53 -4.41 0.14 18.03
CA GLU A 53 -3.53 0.32 16.89
C GLU A 53 -2.37 -0.68 16.96
N TYR A 54 -2.10 -1.32 15.82
CA TYR A 54 -1.03 -2.28 15.63
C TYR A 54 -0.05 -1.76 14.60
N LEU A 55 1.24 -1.87 14.90
CA LEU A 55 2.35 -1.66 13.97
C LEU A 55 3.06 -2.99 13.80
N LYS A 56 3.13 -3.47 12.56
CA LYS A 56 3.67 -4.80 12.22
C LYS A 56 4.49 -4.75 10.94
N ASN A 57 5.37 -5.72 10.75
CA ASN A 57 5.92 -6.06 9.44
C ASN A 57 4.95 -7.02 8.71
N PRO A 58 4.39 -6.65 7.55
CA PRO A 58 3.39 -7.48 6.89
C PRO A 58 3.93 -8.82 6.38
N PHE A 59 5.24 -8.97 6.17
CA PHE A 59 5.83 -10.19 5.58
C PHE A 59 6.38 -11.17 6.61
N THR A 60 6.76 -10.68 7.80
CA THR A 60 7.43 -11.50 8.83
C THR A 60 6.65 -11.62 10.14
N ASP A 61 5.79 -10.66 10.47
CA ASP A 61 4.99 -10.71 11.69
C ASP A 61 3.63 -11.37 11.46
N TYR A 62 3.07 -11.91 12.53
CA TYR A 62 1.65 -12.25 12.58
C TYR A 62 0.81 -10.98 12.81
N LEU A 63 -0.19 -10.77 11.95
CA LEU A 63 -1.10 -9.63 12.00
C LEU A 63 -2.27 -9.91 12.96
N ASP A 64 -2.01 -9.74 14.26
CA ASP A 64 -3.00 -9.90 15.33
C ASP A 64 -4.23 -9.00 15.13
N ASN A 65 -5.41 -9.52 15.44
CA ASN A 65 -6.67 -8.75 15.49
C ASN A 65 -6.99 -7.97 14.19
N ILE A 66 -6.44 -8.38 13.05
CA ILE A 66 -6.67 -7.69 11.78
C ILE A 66 -8.16 -7.72 11.40
N VAL A 67 -8.66 -6.57 10.94
CA VAL A 67 -10.02 -6.45 10.41
C VAL A 67 -9.94 -6.63 8.90
N TYR A 68 -10.78 -7.50 8.35
CA TYR A 68 -10.98 -7.61 6.90
C TYR A 68 -12.34 -7.02 6.51
N ARG A 69 -12.43 -6.50 5.29
CA ARG A 69 -13.68 -6.01 4.71
C ARG A 69 -13.73 -6.32 3.21
N GLU A 70 -14.91 -6.16 2.62
CA GLU A 70 -15.07 -6.21 1.17
C GLU A 70 -14.64 -4.88 0.52
N PRO A 71 -14.07 -4.92 -0.69
CA PRO A 71 -13.82 -3.73 -1.51
C PRO A 71 -15.10 -2.92 -1.70
N ALA A 72 -14.96 -1.60 -1.63
CA ALA A 72 -16.08 -0.66 -1.72
C ALA A 72 -16.15 0.06 -3.08
N PHE A 73 -15.37 -0.38 -4.07
CA PHE A 73 -15.32 0.22 -5.39
C PHE A 73 -16.56 -0.13 -6.22
N THR A 74 -17.09 0.83 -6.97
CA THR A 74 -18.05 0.53 -8.04
C THR A 74 -17.35 -0.14 -9.22
N GLU A 75 -18.12 -0.72 -10.14
CA GLU A 75 -17.56 -1.31 -11.36
C GLU A 75 -16.82 -0.28 -12.22
N GLU A 76 -17.31 0.96 -12.27
CA GLU A 76 -16.68 2.07 -13.00
C GLU A 76 -15.40 2.57 -12.32
N GLU A 77 -15.35 2.55 -10.99
CA GLU A 77 -14.15 2.90 -10.22
C GLU A 77 -13.08 1.83 -10.40
N ALA A 78 -13.45 0.55 -10.31
CA ALA A 78 -12.54 -0.59 -10.45
C ALA A 78 -11.82 -0.62 -11.81
N GLN A 79 -12.45 -0.11 -12.88
CA GLN A 79 -11.85 -0.02 -14.22
C GLN A 79 -10.68 0.98 -14.31
N GLN A 80 -10.51 1.84 -13.31
CA GLN A 80 -9.47 2.87 -13.27
C GLN A 80 -8.30 2.48 -12.36
N LEU A 81 -8.38 1.33 -11.70
CA LEU A 81 -7.38 0.90 -10.72
C LEU A 81 -6.34 0.01 -11.38
N HIS A 82 -5.10 0.18 -10.94
CA HIS A 82 -4.00 -0.71 -11.21
C HIS A 82 -3.65 -1.52 -9.96
N LEU A 83 -3.06 -2.69 -10.15
CA LEU A 83 -2.73 -3.63 -9.08
C LEU A 83 -1.23 -3.81 -8.93
N LEU A 84 -0.66 -3.31 -7.84
CA LEU A 84 0.68 -3.66 -7.38
C LEU A 84 0.59 -4.85 -6.42
N THR A 85 1.35 -5.92 -6.65
CA THR A 85 1.41 -7.09 -5.74
C THR A 85 2.85 -7.40 -5.38
N ILE A 86 3.10 -7.63 -4.08
CA ILE A 86 4.38 -8.04 -3.51
C ILE A 86 4.19 -9.40 -2.85
N GLU A 87 4.93 -10.40 -3.29
CA GLU A 87 5.02 -11.70 -2.65
C GLU A 87 6.38 -11.85 -1.99
N SER A 88 6.42 -12.08 -0.68
CA SER A 88 7.70 -12.11 0.07
C SER A 88 7.59 -12.92 1.36
N ASP A 89 8.72 -13.42 1.83
CA ASP A 89 8.93 -13.97 3.18
C ASP A 89 9.70 -13.01 4.11
N GLY A 90 9.95 -11.78 3.66
CA GLY A 90 10.75 -10.77 4.36
C GLY A 90 12.22 -10.68 3.91
N ASP A 91 12.64 -11.53 2.96
CA ASP A 91 13.95 -11.47 2.34
C ASP A 91 13.83 -10.92 0.90
N ILE A 92 14.68 -9.94 0.55
CA ILE A 92 14.68 -9.31 -0.77
C ILE A 92 14.98 -10.33 -1.87
N GLU A 93 15.84 -11.32 -1.61
CA GLU A 93 16.23 -12.35 -2.58
C GLU A 93 15.07 -13.29 -2.94
N ASN A 94 14.07 -13.40 -2.06
CA ASN A 94 12.86 -14.20 -2.25
C ASN A 94 11.62 -13.31 -2.46
N THR A 95 11.80 -12.05 -2.87
CA THR A 95 10.71 -11.10 -3.08
C THR A 95 10.39 -10.94 -4.56
N LEU A 96 9.12 -11.11 -4.90
CA LEU A 96 8.59 -10.93 -6.25
C LEU A 96 7.62 -9.75 -6.26
N VAL A 97 7.76 -8.86 -7.25
CA VAL A 97 6.88 -7.70 -7.42
C VAL A 97 6.19 -7.78 -8.78
N TYR A 98 4.88 -7.59 -8.77
CA TYR A 98 4.02 -7.62 -9.94
C TYR A 98 3.26 -6.31 -10.07
N TYR A 99 3.08 -5.85 -11.30
CA TYR A 99 2.21 -4.73 -11.64
C TYR A 99 1.21 -5.19 -12.70
N ASP A 100 -0.09 -5.04 -12.43
CA ASP A 100 -1.19 -5.55 -13.27
C ASP A 100 -1.05 -7.03 -13.66
N ASN A 101 -0.57 -7.85 -12.71
CA ASN A 101 -0.28 -9.28 -12.85
C ASN A 101 0.93 -9.61 -13.75
N GLU A 102 1.69 -8.62 -14.19
CA GLU A 102 2.96 -8.82 -14.88
C GLU A 102 4.12 -8.66 -13.89
N MET A 103 5.03 -9.62 -13.88
CA MET A 103 6.22 -9.57 -13.02
C MET A 103 7.15 -8.44 -13.49
N LEU A 104 7.60 -7.60 -12.57
CA LEU A 104 8.54 -6.53 -12.85
C LEU A 104 9.98 -7.06 -12.85
N ASP A 105 10.68 -6.89 -13.97
CA ASP A 105 12.10 -7.18 -14.11
C ASP A 105 12.93 -5.88 -14.01
N GLY A 106 14.18 -5.98 -13.54
CA GLY A 106 15.10 -4.85 -13.42
C GLY A 106 14.71 -3.79 -12.39
N LEU A 107 13.83 -4.14 -11.44
CA LEU A 107 13.41 -3.26 -10.34
C LEU A 107 14.57 -3.07 -9.36
N VAL A 108 15.01 -1.83 -9.22
CA VAL A 108 16.08 -1.41 -8.30
C VAL A 108 15.51 -1.05 -6.93
N ASN A 109 14.39 -0.32 -6.92
CA ASN A 109 13.73 0.08 -5.68
C ASN A 109 12.22 0.17 -5.85
N LEU A 110 11.50 -0.33 -4.85
CA LEU A 110 10.08 -0.08 -4.63
C LEU A 110 9.94 0.81 -3.40
N PHE A 111 9.35 1.98 -3.58
CA PHE A 111 8.99 2.86 -2.49
C PHE A 111 7.48 3.08 -2.47
N VAL A 112 6.84 2.79 -1.35
CA VAL A 112 5.42 3.06 -1.10
C VAL A 112 5.26 3.71 0.25
N HIS A 113 4.55 4.83 0.31
CA HIS A 113 4.09 5.46 1.53
C HIS A 113 2.65 5.93 1.37
N ILE A 114 1.74 5.22 2.00
CA ILE A 114 0.31 5.52 2.01
C ILE A 114 -0.06 5.78 3.46
N LYS A 115 -0.52 6.98 3.77
CA LYS A 115 -0.97 7.37 5.10
C LYS A 115 -2.38 7.93 4.99
N SER A 116 -3.32 7.24 5.61
CA SER A 116 -4.67 7.77 5.76
C SER A 116 -4.62 8.99 6.67
N PRO A 117 -5.40 10.04 6.38
CA PRO A 117 -5.46 11.18 7.27
C PRO A 117 -5.93 10.74 8.64
N SER A 118 -5.31 11.29 9.70
CA SER A 118 -5.76 11.05 11.06
C SER A 118 -7.21 11.55 11.17
N ARG A 119 -8.17 10.61 11.31
CA ARG A 119 -9.52 10.96 11.74
C ARG A 119 -9.43 11.51 13.16
N GLY A 120 -9.30 12.84 13.28
CA GLY A 120 -9.78 13.53 14.47
C GLY A 120 -11.22 13.10 14.67
N GLN A 121 -11.57 12.68 15.89
CA GLN A 121 -12.90 12.24 16.28
C GLN A 121 -14.00 13.00 15.52
N SER A 122 -14.77 12.30 14.70
CA SER A 122 -15.84 12.89 13.90
C SER A 122 -16.87 13.56 14.82
N SER A 123 -16.79 14.89 14.94
CA SER A 123 -17.93 15.72 15.33
C SER A 123 -18.85 15.86 14.11
N ILE A 124 -20.15 15.97 14.35
CA ILE A 124 -21.27 15.78 13.40
C ILE A 124 -21.39 16.92 12.37
N THR A 125 -20.29 17.63 12.08
CA THR A 125 -20.27 18.87 11.28
C THR A 125 -19.89 18.68 9.81
N SER A 126 -19.65 17.46 9.31
CA SER A 126 -19.10 17.23 7.96
C SER A 126 -20.09 17.23 6.80
N LEU A 127 -21.38 17.49 7.00
CA LEU A 127 -22.36 17.56 5.91
C LEU A 127 -22.25 18.81 5.03
N PHE A 128 -21.38 19.76 5.39
CA PHE A 128 -21.16 20.98 4.61
C PHE A 128 -19.69 21.38 4.63
N LYS A 129 -18.85 20.81 3.77
CA LYS A 129 -17.71 21.52 3.17
C LYS A 129 -17.03 20.72 2.07
N LYS A 130 -16.81 21.44 0.96
CA LYS A 130 -15.99 21.06 -0.20
C LYS A 130 -14.69 20.38 0.20
N GLU A 131 -14.38 19.33 -0.56
CA GLU A 131 -13.09 18.66 -0.72
C GLU A 131 -11.92 19.61 -0.46
N LYS A 132 -11.36 19.53 0.74
CA LYS A 132 -9.99 19.93 0.98
C LYS A 132 -9.20 18.65 1.23
N PRO A 133 -7.98 18.51 0.69
CA PRO A 133 -7.11 17.42 1.06
C PRO A 133 -6.99 17.40 2.58
N VAL A 134 -7.32 16.25 3.16
CA VAL A 134 -7.37 16.09 4.61
C VAL A 134 -5.93 16.20 5.13
N GLU A 135 -5.69 17.13 6.05
CA GLU A 135 -4.36 17.41 6.59
C GLU A 135 -3.71 16.13 7.14
N GLY A 136 -2.49 15.83 6.72
CA GLY A 136 -1.73 14.64 7.16
C GLY A 136 -1.91 13.38 6.30
N ALA A 137 -2.68 13.42 5.21
CA ALA A 137 -2.76 12.34 4.24
C ALA A 137 -1.50 12.31 3.35
N ILE A 138 -0.95 11.12 3.09
CA ILE A 138 0.21 10.92 2.21
C ILE A 138 -0.13 9.81 1.23
N PHE A 139 0.15 10.04 -0.05
CA PHE A 139 0.19 9.00 -1.06
C PHE A 139 1.43 9.21 -1.92
N LYS A 140 2.35 8.26 -1.88
CA LYS A 140 3.51 8.22 -2.76
C LYS A 140 3.84 6.76 -3.06
N ALA A 141 3.91 6.42 -4.33
CA ALA A 141 4.24 5.09 -4.77
C ALA A 141 5.11 5.22 -6.01
N THR A 142 6.36 4.75 -5.96
CA THR A 142 7.31 4.87 -7.05
C THR A 142 8.10 3.59 -7.26
N PHE A 143 8.33 3.24 -8.53
CA PHE A 143 9.36 2.30 -8.93
C PHE A 143 10.63 3.05 -9.28
N THR A 144 11.78 2.41 -9.07
CA THR A 144 13.03 2.79 -9.70
C THR A 144 13.57 1.61 -10.48
N PHE A 145 13.88 1.79 -11.76
CA PHE A 145 14.36 0.74 -12.65
C PHE A 145 15.76 1.03 -13.16
N ARG A 146 16.50 -0.04 -13.46
CA ARG A 146 17.75 0.02 -14.22
C ARG A 146 17.48 -0.31 -15.69
N TYR A 147 17.72 0.66 -16.56
CA TYR A 147 17.62 0.53 -18.01
C TYR A 147 18.98 0.24 -18.65
N PRO A 148 19.01 -0.22 -19.92
CA PRO A 148 20.26 -0.46 -20.65
C PRO A 148 21.21 0.76 -20.62
N GLY A 149 22.50 0.50 -20.37
CA GLY A 149 23.51 1.55 -20.21
C GLY A 149 23.58 2.13 -18.80
N ASP A 150 23.15 1.38 -17.78
CA ASP A 150 23.15 1.76 -16.36
C ASP A 150 22.36 3.04 -16.04
N ILE A 151 21.35 3.34 -16.87
CA ILE A 151 20.47 4.48 -16.66
C ILE A 151 19.45 4.10 -15.60
N ILE A 152 19.46 4.81 -14.47
CA ILE A 152 18.47 4.63 -13.39
C ILE A 152 17.38 5.70 -13.54
N LYS A 153 16.11 5.29 -13.49
CA LYS A 153 14.98 6.23 -13.50
C LYS A 153 13.93 5.83 -12.46
N THR A 154 13.28 6.84 -11.90
CA THR A 154 12.17 6.70 -10.97
C THR A 154 10.87 7.14 -11.66
N GLU A 155 9.83 6.35 -11.49
CA GLU A 155 8.51 6.52 -12.11
C GLU A 155 7.43 6.34 -11.04
N GLU A 156 6.32 7.09 -11.13
CA GLU A 156 5.16 6.89 -10.27
C GLU A 156 4.42 5.60 -10.67
N ILE A 157 3.89 4.88 -9.68
CA ILE A 157 3.22 3.59 -9.91
C ILE A 157 1.78 3.78 -10.38
N PHE A 158 1.09 4.78 -9.85
CA PHE A 158 -0.34 5.03 -10.06
C PHE A 158 -0.59 6.46 -10.53
#